data_AF-A0A194QK89-F1
#
_entry.id   AF-A0A194QK89-F1
#
_cell.length_a   1.000
_cell.length_b   1.000
_cell.length_c   1.000
_cell.angle_alpha   90.00
_cell.angle_beta   90.00
_cell.angle_gamma   90.00
#
_symmetry.space_group_name_H-M   'P 1'
#
loop_
_entity.id
_entity.type
_entity.pdbx_description
1 polymer ?
#
loop_
_entity_poly.entity_id
_entity_poly.type
_entity_poly.pdbx_seq_one_letter_code
_entity_poly.pdbx_strand_id
1 'polypeptide(L)'
;METAVEIFHFVSEKLGIQWAPRGVPMTRRLQTLGAAGWICLVLFGEAITVLVYLSILYSSMWWLALAYAVWMLKDVETPNKGGRRFEWVRNWSWWRNYCDYFPIKLIKTSELDPSKNYLFACFPHGVVSSGAFGAFATNALNFYKTFPGMTCHMITLGGHFLVPLFRDLILALGGCSSSEESILHLLDRRKHTGKCVALVVGGAAEALDSHPGEYSVILSRRKGFIRVAMKTGAPIVPVFSFGEPDVFRPFNNPRDSRLRRFQEKVRQWTGISPILPIGRGIFQYTFGVFPLRSPITIVVGTPMEVERNLEPTDEEVDAVHAEFTRRLIELFESEKSKYLKDYENKTLVIT
;
A
#
# COMPACT_ATOMS: atom_id res chain seq x y z
N MET A 1 42.55 -17.22 9.57
CA MET A 1 41.46 -16.88 8.62
C MET A 1 40.56 -18.10 8.39
N GLU A 2 41.13 -19.28 8.12
CA GLU A 2 40.38 -20.56 7.99
C GLU A 2 39.52 -20.89 9.22
N THR A 3 40.08 -20.80 10.43
CA THR A 3 39.32 -21.07 11.67
C THR A 3 38.09 -20.18 11.85
N ALA A 4 38.15 -18.92 11.43
CA ALA A 4 37.00 -18.01 11.52
C ALA A 4 35.91 -18.35 10.50
N VAL A 5 36.31 -18.82 9.31
CA VAL A 5 35.39 -19.27 8.25
C VAL A 5 34.71 -20.58 8.67
N GLU A 6 35.44 -21.52 9.24
CA GLU A 6 34.90 -22.78 9.78
C GLU A 6 33.92 -22.53 10.93
N ILE A 7 34.29 -21.68 11.90
CA ILE A 7 33.39 -21.28 12.99
C ILE A 7 32.12 -20.63 12.42
N PHE A 8 32.26 -19.75 11.43
CA PHE A 8 31.11 -19.10 10.78
C PHE A 8 30.18 -20.10 10.09
N HIS A 9 30.74 -21.08 9.37
CA HIS A 9 29.95 -22.13 8.71
C HIS A 9 29.26 -23.04 9.73
N PHE A 10 29.98 -23.49 10.76
CA PHE A 10 29.43 -24.31 11.84
C PHE A 10 28.27 -23.61 12.55
N VAL A 11 28.44 -22.33 12.92
CA VAL A 11 27.38 -21.53 13.56
C VAL A 11 26.20 -21.35 12.61
N SER A 12 26.45 -21.05 11.33
CA SER A 12 25.39 -20.88 10.32
C SER A 12 24.55 -22.15 10.14
N GLU A 13 25.20 -23.31 10.07
CA GLU A 13 24.52 -24.61 9.95
C GLU A 13 23.71 -24.93 11.21
N LYS A 14 24.28 -24.72 12.40
CA LYS A 14 23.57 -24.92 13.68
C LYS A 14 22.33 -24.02 13.81
N LEU A 15 22.38 -22.82 13.24
CA LEU A 15 21.25 -21.88 13.20
C LEU A 15 20.31 -22.09 12.00
N GLY A 16 20.59 -23.06 11.12
CA GLY A 16 19.79 -23.31 9.91
C GLY A 16 19.76 -22.13 8.92
N ILE A 17 20.83 -21.34 8.86
CA ILE A 17 20.91 -20.16 7.99
C ILE A 17 21.10 -20.60 6.54
N GLN A 18 20.11 -20.27 5.72
CA GLN A 18 20.14 -20.50 4.27
C GLN A 18 20.71 -19.27 3.58
N TRP A 19 22.01 -19.27 3.32
CA TRP A 19 22.68 -18.17 2.63
C TRP A 19 22.26 -18.07 1.15
N ALA A 20 22.20 -16.85 0.63
CA ALA A 20 21.93 -16.64 -0.78
C ALA A 20 23.09 -17.21 -1.63
N PRO A 21 22.80 -17.96 -2.71
CA PRO A 21 23.84 -18.51 -3.58
C PRO A 21 24.72 -17.41 -4.20
N ARG A 22 26.01 -17.68 -4.38
CA ARG A 22 26.94 -16.73 -5.05
C ARG A 22 26.58 -16.51 -6.52
N GLY A 23 26.02 -17.52 -7.19
CA GLY A 23 25.64 -17.49 -8.61
C GLY A 23 24.29 -16.83 -8.94
N VAL A 24 23.73 -15.99 -8.06
CA VAL A 24 22.45 -15.32 -8.33
C VAL A 24 22.62 -14.31 -9.50
N PRO A 25 21.81 -14.40 -10.58
CA PRO A 25 21.89 -13.50 -11.73
C PRO A 25 21.72 -12.02 -11.34
N MET A 26 22.35 -11.11 -12.10
CA MET A 26 22.29 -9.67 -11.84
C MET A 26 20.86 -9.14 -11.77
N THR A 27 19.97 -9.61 -12.64
CA THR A 27 18.54 -9.24 -12.62
C THR A 27 17.89 -9.53 -11.26
N ARG A 28 18.18 -10.68 -10.64
CA ARG A 28 17.65 -11.02 -9.31
C ARG A 28 18.26 -10.17 -8.19
N ARG A 29 19.51 -9.74 -8.36
CA ARG A 29 20.18 -8.81 -7.43
C ARG A 29 19.54 -7.43 -7.49
N LEU A 30 19.29 -6.92 -8.69
CA LEU A 30 18.60 -5.63 -8.90
C LEU A 30 17.17 -5.66 -8.36
N GLN A 31 16.44 -6.76 -8.55
CA GLN A 31 15.11 -6.97 -7.93
C GLN A 31 15.18 -6.92 -6.40
N THR A 32 16.16 -7.63 -5.82
CA THR A 32 16.39 -7.62 -4.37
C THR A 32 16.76 -6.22 -3.88
N LEU A 33 17.61 -5.49 -4.62
CA LEU A 33 17.95 -4.10 -4.33
C LEU A 33 16.71 -3.20 -4.37
N GLY A 34 15.87 -3.35 -5.41
CA GLY A 34 14.61 -2.61 -5.57
C GLY A 34 13.67 -2.78 -4.38
N ALA A 35 13.42 -4.02 -3.97
CA ALA A 35 12.65 -4.32 -2.78
C ALA A 35 13.34 -3.86 -1.48
N ALA A 36 14.67 -3.83 -1.42
CA ALA A 36 15.44 -3.33 -0.26
C ALA A 36 15.24 -1.84 -0.04
N GLY A 37 15.42 -1.01 -1.07
CA GLY A 37 15.14 0.42 -0.91
C GLY A 37 13.67 0.70 -0.64
N TRP A 38 12.74 -0.09 -1.19
CA TRP A 38 11.32 0.08 -0.87
C TRP A 38 11.02 -0.23 0.60
N ILE A 39 11.44 -1.38 1.14
CA ILE A 39 11.15 -1.70 2.54
C ILE A 39 11.92 -0.78 3.50
N CYS A 40 13.13 -0.35 3.14
CA CYS A 40 13.86 0.66 3.89
C CYS A 40 13.15 2.02 3.87
N LEU A 41 12.56 2.42 2.73
CA LEU A 41 11.75 3.63 2.64
C LEU A 41 10.52 3.55 3.55
N VAL A 42 9.82 2.41 3.56
CA VAL A 42 8.62 2.21 4.39
C VAL A 42 8.96 2.21 5.89
N LEU A 43 10.05 1.56 6.30
CA LEU A 43 10.39 1.40 7.73
C LEU A 43 11.19 2.55 8.31
N PHE A 44 12.09 3.14 7.52
CA PHE A 44 13.08 4.10 8.00
C PHE A 44 13.08 5.40 7.22
N GLY A 45 12.27 5.53 6.15
CA GLY A 45 12.27 6.69 5.28
C GLY A 45 12.03 8.00 6.03
N GLU A 46 10.98 8.04 6.86
CA GLU A 46 10.65 9.23 7.65
C GLU A 46 11.77 9.62 8.62
N ALA A 47 12.32 8.64 9.35
CA ALA A 47 13.42 8.89 10.28
C ALA A 47 14.67 9.40 9.56
N ILE A 48 15.04 8.78 8.43
CA ILE A 48 16.17 9.20 7.60
C ILE A 48 15.96 10.64 7.10
N THR A 49 14.78 10.98 6.59
CA THR A 49 14.52 12.32 6.07
C THR A 49 14.49 13.39 7.17
N VAL A 50 13.99 13.05 8.37
CA VAL A 50 14.08 13.94 9.53
C VAL A 50 15.54 14.19 9.91
N LEU A 51 16.37 13.14 9.96
CA LEU A 51 17.81 13.29 10.24
C LEU A 51 18.52 14.15 9.18
N VAL A 52 18.19 13.98 7.89
CA VAL A 52 18.72 14.83 6.82
C VAL A 52 18.28 16.27 7.01
N TYR A 53 16.99 16.52 7.27
CA TYR A 53 16.48 17.87 7.52
C TYR A 53 17.16 18.54 8.71
N LEU A 54 17.31 17.83 9.83
CA LEU A 54 18.02 18.33 11.01
C LEU A 54 19.51 18.59 10.71
N SER A 55 20.14 17.72 9.92
CA SER A 55 21.54 17.91 9.52
C SER A 55 21.73 19.20 8.71
N ILE A 56 20.80 19.51 7.80
CA ILE A 56 20.80 20.79 7.06
C ILE A 56 20.59 21.95 8.03
N LEU A 57 19.62 21.84 8.95
CA LEU A 57 19.30 22.87 9.93
C LEU A 57 20.46 23.20 10.87
N TYR A 58 21.27 22.22 11.27
CA TYR A 58 22.43 22.39 12.14
C TYR A 58 23.75 22.61 11.37
N SER A 59 23.69 22.79 10.05
CA SER A 59 24.86 23.08 9.20
C SER A 59 24.99 24.58 8.89
N SER A 60 26.05 24.97 8.18
CA SER A 60 26.16 26.32 7.59
C SER A 60 25.05 26.63 6.57
N MET A 61 24.29 25.63 6.14
CA MET A 61 23.17 25.74 5.20
C MET A 61 21.80 25.81 5.90
N TRP A 62 21.74 26.16 7.20
CA TRP A 62 20.50 26.23 8.00
C TRP A 62 19.38 27.06 7.36
N TRP A 63 19.72 28.10 6.60
CA TRP A 63 18.78 28.96 5.91
C TRP A 63 17.96 28.20 4.85
N LEU A 64 18.50 27.12 4.26
CA LEU A 64 17.74 26.25 3.36
C LEU A 64 16.66 25.47 4.10
N ALA A 65 16.95 24.96 5.30
CA ALA A 65 15.96 24.27 6.11
C ALA A 65 14.81 25.22 6.51
N LEU A 66 15.12 26.47 6.88
CA LEU A 66 14.08 27.47 7.16
C LEU A 66 13.28 27.86 5.93
N ALA A 67 13.94 28.09 4.79
CA ALA A 67 13.25 28.40 3.53
C ALA A 67 12.30 27.26 3.14
N TYR A 68 12.75 26.01 3.28
CA TYR A 68 11.93 24.82 3.04
C TYR A 68 10.77 24.70 4.04
N ALA A 69 10.98 24.98 5.33
CA ALA A 69 9.90 24.97 6.33
C ALA A 69 8.83 26.03 6.03
N VAL A 70 9.23 27.25 5.66
CA VAL A 70 8.30 28.31 5.25
C VAL A 70 7.50 27.88 4.02
N TRP A 71 8.15 27.22 3.05
CA TRP A 71 7.47 26.66 1.90
C TRP A 71 6.49 25.55 2.28
N MET A 72 6.86 24.64 3.19
CA MET A 72 5.94 23.60 3.69
C MET A 72 4.67 24.18 4.32
N LEU A 73 4.79 25.28 5.08
CA LEU A 73 3.63 25.95 5.67
C LEU A 73 2.68 26.51 4.61
N LYS A 74 3.21 27.01 3.49
CA LYS A 74 2.40 27.47 2.34
C LYS A 74 1.80 26.31 1.53
N ASP A 75 2.43 25.14 1.57
CA ASP A 75 2.09 23.94 0.81
C ASP A 75 1.30 22.91 1.64
N VAL A 76 0.77 23.30 2.80
CA VAL A 76 0.11 22.39 3.76
C VAL A 76 -1.14 21.70 3.19
N GLU A 77 -1.87 22.40 2.32
CA GLU A 77 -3.11 21.90 1.71
C GLU A 77 -2.91 21.02 0.47
N THR A 78 -1.69 20.96 -0.07
CA THR A 78 -1.38 20.22 -1.29
C THR A 78 -1.78 18.73 -1.22
N PRO A 79 -1.58 18.00 -0.11
CA PRO A 79 -2.06 16.62 0.04
C PRO A 79 -3.58 16.45 -0.02
N ASN A 80 -4.35 17.51 0.27
CA ASN A 80 -5.82 17.53 0.19
C ASN A 80 -6.34 18.02 -1.16
N LYS A 81 -5.46 18.54 -2.04
CA LYS A 81 -5.85 19.20 -3.30
C LYS A 81 -5.22 18.54 -4.54
N GLY A 82 -5.03 17.22 -4.47
CA GLY A 82 -4.53 16.40 -5.59
C GLY A 82 -3.02 16.16 -5.61
N GLY A 83 -2.29 16.65 -4.61
CA GLY A 83 -0.86 16.38 -4.43
C GLY A 83 0.05 17.06 -5.46
N ARG A 84 1.30 16.61 -5.56
CA ARG A 84 2.33 17.18 -6.46
C ARG A 84 3.01 16.08 -7.26
N ARG A 85 2.23 15.44 -8.14
CA ARG A 85 2.65 14.26 -8.89
C ARG A 85 3.70 14.58 -9.95
N PHE A 86 4.76 13.78 -10.02
CA PHE A 86 5.79 13.85 -11.05
C PHE A 86 5.90 12.50 -11.78
N GLU A 87 5.57 12.49 -13.08
CA GLU A 87 5.59 11.25 -13.87
C GLU A 87 6.97 10.59 -13.91
N TRP A 88 8.04 11.39 -13.93
CA TRP A 88 9.39 10.88 -13.89
C TRP A 88 9.64 10.01 -12.64
N VAL A 89 9.10 10.41 -11.46
CA VAL A 89 9.31 9.69 -10.20
C VAL A 89 8.55 8.37 -10.26
N ARG A 90 7.31 8.38 -10.75
CA ARG A 90 6.50 7.17 -10.93
C ARG A 90 7.08 6.18 -11.93
N ASN A 91 7.92 6.64 -12.86
CA ASN A 91 8.54 5.83 -13.92
C ASN A 91 10.00 5.40 -13.63
N TRP A 92 10.53 5.66 -12.42
CA TRP A 92 11.87 5.19 -12.05
C TRP A 92 12.03 3.68 -12.27
N SER A 93 13.17 3.28 -12.85
CA SER A 93 13.52 1.87 -13.05
C SER A 93 13.56 1.06 -11.76
N TRP A 94 13.75 1.74 -10.62
CA TRP A 94 13.66 1.16 -9.29
C TRP A 94 12.33 0.43 -9.05
N TRP A 95 11.20 1.04 -9.44
CA TRP A 95 9.88 0.48 -9.20
C TRP A 95 9.60 -0.78 -10.03
N ARG A 96 10.22 -0.88 -11.22
CA ARG A 96 10.15 -2.10 -12.04
C ARG A 96 10.87 -3.27 -11.36
N ASN A 97 12.08 -3.03 -10.87
CA ASN A 97 12.83 -4.03 -10.09
C ASN A 97 12.07 -4.46 -8.82
N TYR A 98 11.44 -3.52 -8.13
CA TYR A 98 10.56 -3.78 -6.99
C TYR A 98 9.36 -4.65 -7.39
N CYS A 99 8.64 -4.33 -8.46
CA CYS A 99 7.49 -5.13 -8.91
C CYS A 99 7.93 -6.53 -9.37
N ASP A 100 9.05 -6.64 -10.06
CA ASP A 100 9.60 -7.93 -10.51
C ASP A 100 10.16 -8.79 -9.36
N TYR A 101 10.45 -8.17 -8.22
CA TYR A 101 10.79 -8.89 -7.00
C TYR A 101 9.60 -9.73 -6.52
N PHE A 102 8.42 -9.12 -6.41
CA PHE A 102 7.14 -9.72 -5.97
C PHE A 102 6.28 -10.28 -7.12
N PRO A 103 6.87 -10.59 -8.27
CA PRO A 103 6.22 -10.56 -9.59
C PRO A 103 4.79 -9.96 -9.62
N ILE A 104 4.68 -8.64 -9.37
CA ILE A 104 3.38 -7.97 -9.24
C ILE A 104 2.68 -7.89 -10.60
N LYS A 105 1.37 -8.19 -10.63
CA LYS A 105 0.52 -8.03 -11.82
C LYS A 105 -0.67 -7.14 -11.53
N LEU A 106 -1.07 -6.34 -12.52
CA LEU A 106 -2.27 -5.49 -12.47
C LEU A 106 -3.22 -5.90 -13.60
N ILE A 107 -4.38 -6.41 -13.22
CA ILE A 107 -5.42 -6.94 -14.12
C ILE A 107 -6.68 -6.10 -13.94
N LYS A 108 -7.37 -5.78 -15.04
CA LYS A 108 -8.72 -5.19 -15.02
C LYS A 108 -9.72 -6.20 -15.57
N THR A 109 -10.92 -6.25 -14.98
CA THR A 109 -12.01 -7.12 -15.45
C THR A 109 -12.95 -6.42 -16.42
N SER A 110 -12.92 -5.08 -16.47
CA SER A 110 -13.72 -4.27 -17.38
C SER A 110 -13.02 -2.98 -17.75
N GLU A 111 -13.46 -2.36 -18.84
CA GLU A 111 -13.00 -1.04 -19.27
C GLU A 111 -13.59 0.05 -18.37
N LEU A 112 -12.79 1.09 -18.11
CA LEU A 112 -13.21 2.27 -17.37
C LEU A 112 -13.37 3.44 -18.33
N ASP A 113 -14.45 4.20 -18.17
CA ASP A 113 -14.73 5.40 -18.94
C ASP A 113 -13.87 6.57 -18.42
N PRO A 114 -12.91 7.09 -19.22
CA PRO A 114 -12.05 8.18 -18.78
C PRO A 114 -12.78 9.52 -18.56
N SER A 115 -14.06 9.62 -18.92
CA SER A 115 -14.90 10.76 -18.57
C SER A 115 -15.36 10.76 -17.10
N LYS A 116 -15.22 9.63 -16.38
CA LYS A 116 -15.63 9.46 -14.99
C LYS A 116 -14.44 9.44 -14.02
N ASN A 117 -14.73 9.76 -12.77
CA ASN A 117 -13.81 9.56 -11.64
C ASN A 117 -14.28 8.36 -10.83
N TYR A 118 -13.34 7.52 -10.39
CA TYR A 118 -13.62 6.26 -9.72
C TYR A 118 -12.94 6.19 -8.35
N LEU A 119 -13.64 5.62 -7.38
CA LEU A 119 -13.09 5.26 -6.09
C LEU A 119 -12.70 3.77 -6.10
N PHE A 120 -11.41 3.48 -6.14
CA PHE A 120 -10.88 2.12 -6.07
C PHE A 120 -10.77 1.72 -4.60
N ALA A 121 -11.66 0.83 -4.16
CA ALA A 121 -11.67 0.28 -2.81
C ALA A 121 -10.79 -0.98 -2.78
N CYS A 122 -9.57 -0.84 -2.26
CA CYS A 122 -8.51 -1.84 -2.33
C CYS A 122 -8.45 -2.70 -1.06
N PHE A 123 -8.32 -4.02 -1.26
CA PHE A 123 -8.20 -5.03 -0.21
C PHE A 123 -7.22 -6.15 -0.60
N PRO A 124 -6.63 -6.87 0.37
CA PRO A 124 -6.36 -6.41 1.73
C PRO A 124 -5.22 -5.37 1.73
N HIS A 125 -5.03 -4.66 2.85
CA HIS A 125 -3.87 -3.80 3.09
C HIS A 125 -2.57 -4.62 3.19
N GLY A 126 -2.64 -5.86 3.67
CA GLY A 126 -1.46 -6.62 4.07
C GLY A 126 -0.65 -5.91 5.16
N VAL A 127 0.60 -6.31 5.35
CA VAL A 127 1.48 -5.64 6.33
C VAL A 127 1.81 -4.20 5.91
N VAL A 128 2.08 -3.97 4.62
CA VAL A 128 2.59 -2.68 4.09
C VAL A 128 2.07 -2.33 2.67
N SER A 129 0.98 -2.95 2.21
CA SER A 129 0.30 -2.63 0.93
C SER A 129 1.21 -2.64 -0.30
N SER A 130 2.00 -3.69 -0.42
CA SER A 130 3.04 -3.85 -1.44
C SER A 130 2.45 -3.82 -2.86
N GLY A 131 1.39 -4.60 -3.08
CA GLY A 131 0.67 -4.66 -4.35
C GLY A 131 0.05 -3.32 -4.75
N ALA A 132 -0.72 -2.72 -3.84
CA ALA A 132 -1.36 -1.42 -4.07
C ALA A 132 -0.33 -0.30 -4.35
N PHE A 133 0.80 -0.28 -3.63
CA PHE A 133 1.89 0.66 -3.91
C PHE A 133 2.43 0.48 -5.34
N GLY A 134 2.77 -0.76 -5.71
CA GLY A 134 3.27 -1.07 -7.05
C GLY A 134 2.29 -0.68 -8.16
N ALA A 135 1.00 -1.00 -7.97
CA ALA A 135 -0.06 -0.77 -8.94
C ALA A 135 -0.49 0.70 -9.08
N PHE A 136 -0.60 1.43 -7.97
CA PHE A 136 -1.32 2.70 -7.94
C PHE A 136 -0.43 3.92 -7.63
N ALA A 137 0.64 3.76 -6.83
CA ALA A 137 1.59 4.85 -6.57
C ALA A 137 2.65 4.99 -7.66
N THR A 138 2.97 3.91 -8.39
CA THR A 138 3.99 3.93 -9.45
C THR A 138 3.37 3.77 -10.84
N ASN A 139 4.19 3.78 -11.88
CA ASN A 139 3.80 3.33 -13.23
C ASN A 139 4.58 2.05 -13.64
N ALA A 140 5.15 1.31 -12.69
CA ALA A 140 5.96 0.13 -12.97
C ALA A 140 5.21 -0.98 -13.71
N LEU A 141 3.91 -1.11 -13.44
CA LEU A 141 3.01 -2.09 -14.07
C LEU A 141 2.32 -1.55 -15.32
N ASN A 142 2.80 -0.45 -15.89
CA ASN A 142 2.18 0.25 -17.01
C ASN A 142 0.72 0.65 -16.76
N PHE A 143 0.44 1.27 -15.60
CA PHE A 143 -0.90 1.72 -15.22
C PHE A 143 -1.63 2.46 -16.36
N TYR A 144 -0.95 3.39 -17.05
CA TYR A 144 -1.56 4.18 -18.13
C TYR A 144 -1.88 3.37 -19.39
N LYS A 145 -1.24 2.21 -19.60
CA LYS A 145 -1.62 1.29 -20.67
C LYS A 145 -2.84 0.46 -20.26
N THR A 146 -2.90 0.05 -18.99
CA THR A 146 -4.05 -0.70 -18.46
C THR A 146 -5.29 0.18 -18.36
N PHE A 147 -5.14 1.44 -17.96
CA PHE A 147 -6.23 2.41 -17.80
C PHE A 147 -5.92 3.69 -18.62
N PRO A 148 -6.09 3.65 -19.96
CA PRO A 148 -5.85 4.80 -20.82
C PRO A 148 -6.71 6.00 -20.43
N GLY A 149 -6.12 7.19 -20.42
CA GLY A 149 -6.80 8.44 -20.03
C GLY A 149 -7.03 8.60 -18.52
N MET A 150 -6.70 7.59 -17.71
CA MET A 150 -6.85 7.66 -16.26
C MET A 150 -5.57 8.14 -15.57
N THR A 151 -5.75 8.84 -14.46
CA THR A 151 -4.67 9.26 -13.55
C THR A 151 -4.97 8.76 -12.14
N CYS A 152 -4.04 7.98 -11.57
CA CYS A 152 -4.24 7.38 -10.26
C CYS A 152 -3.59 8.20 -9.14
N HIS A 153 -4.33 8.35 -8.04
CA HIS A 153 -3.84 8.90 -6.78
C HIS A 153 -4.02 7.85 -5.69
N MET A 154 -2.91 7.43 -5.08
CA MET A 154 -2.94 6.51 -3.94
C MET A 154 -3.19 7.30 -2.66
N ILE A 155 -4.18 6.87 -1.89
CA ILE A 155 -4.55 7.50 -0.64
C ILE A 155 -3.75 6.88 0.50
N THR A 156 -3.12 7.72 1.32
CA THR A 156 -2.26 7.30 2.43
C THR A 156 -2.44 8.17 3.67
N LEU A 157 -1.83 7.75 4.79
CA LEU A 157 -1.93 8.41 6.08
C LEU A 157 -1.49 9.88 6.01
N GLY A 158 -2.35 10.78 6.50
CA GLY A 158 -2.10 12.22 6.53
C GLY A 158 -0.80 12.62 7.24
N GLY A 159 -0.39 11.86 8.26
CA GLY A 159 0.84 12.09 9.03
C GLY A 159 2.12 12.10 8.19
N HIS A 160 2.18 11.30 7.11
CA HIS A 160 3.31 11.28 6.18
C HIS A 160 3.60 12.67 5.56
N PHE A 161 2.56 13.50 5.41
CA PHE A 161 2.70 14.82 4.80
C PHE A 161 3.22 15.90 5.75
N LEU A 162 3.37 15.58 7.03
CA LEU A 162 3.99 16.45 8.04
C LEU A 162 5.51 16.25 8.12
N VAL A 163 6.04 15.18 7.54
CA VAL A 163 7.46 14.82 7.62
C VAL A 163 8.26 15.50 6.51
N PRO A 164 9.24 16.37 6.85
CA PRO A 164 10.12 17.02 5.88
C PRO A 164 10.78 16.04 4.92
N LEU A 165 10.85 16.40 3.64
CA LEU A 165 11.42 15.64 2.51
C LEU A 165 10.70 14.32 2.19
N PHE A 166 10.24 13.55 3.18
CA PHE A 166 9.43 12.34 2.95
C PHE A 166 8.12 12.68 2.27
N ARG A 167 7.44 13.75 2.73
CA ARG A 167 6.20 14.25 2.12
C ARG A 167 6.36 14.49 0.62
N ASP A 168 7.52 14.99 0.18
CA ASP A 168 7.73 15.36 -1.22
C ASP A 168 7.87 14.14 -2.11
N LEU A 169 8.47 13.06 -1.62
CA LEU A 169 8.51 11.79 -2.33
C LEU A 169 7.10 11.19 -2.48
N ILE A 170 6.31 11.19 -1.40
CA ILE A 170 4.94 10.68 -1.43
C ILE A 170 4.06 11.51 -2.38
N LEU A 171 4.15 12.84 -2.29
CA LEU A 171 3.46 13.74 -3.21
C LEU A 171 3.90 13.53 -4.66
N ALA A 172 5.20 13.33 -4.91
CA ALA A 172 5.75 13.06 -6.23
C ALA A 172 5.25 11.76 -6.86
N LEU A 173 5.03 10.72 -6.05
CA LEU A 173 4.39 9.48 -6.47
C LEU A 173 2.88 9.66 -6.76
N GLY A 174 2.31 10.82 -6.44
CA GLY A 174 0.88 11.10 -6.57
C GLY A 174 0.06 10.66 -5.35
N GLY A 175 0.72 10.44 -4.22
CA GLY A 175 0.08 10.18 -2.94
C GLY A 175 -0.75 11.38 -2.48
N CYS A 176 -1.91 11.11 -1.89
CA CYS A 176 -2.80 12.12 -1.31
C CYS A 176 -3.28 11.67 0.08
N SER A 177 -3.75 12.64 0.88
CA SER A 177 -4.23 12.39 2.25
C SER A 177 -5.48 11.51 2.26
N SER A 178 -5.60 10.66 3.29
CA SER A 178 -6.80 9.88 3.57
C SER A 178 -7.93 10.67 4.22
N SER A 179 -7.86 12.00 4.23
CA SER A 179 -8.94 12.87 4.67
C SER A 179 -10.13 12.79 3.72
N GLU A 180 -11.35 12.94 4.26
CA GLU A 180 -12.56 13.03 3.46
C GLU A 180 -12.46 14.18 2.44
N GLU A 181 -11.92 15.33 2.85
CA GLU A 181 -11.70 16.49 1.99
C GLU A 181 -10.86 16.14 0.74
N SER A 182 -9.75 15.42 0.91
CA SER A 182 -8.87 15.05 -0.21
C SER A 182 -9.59 14.16 -1.22
N ILE A 183 -10.32 13.15 -0.72
CA ILE A 183 -11.03 12.20 -1.57
C ILE A 183 -12.19 12.90 -2.28
N LEU A 184 -12.95 13.75 -1.59
CA LEU A 184 -14.01 14.57 -2.19
C LEU A 184 -13.44 15.50 -3.27
N HIS A 185 -12.30 16.14 -3.01
CA HIS A 185 -11.63 17.00 -3.99
C HIS A 185 -11.26 16.23 -5.25
N LEU A 186 -10.63 15.07 -5.12
CA LEU A 186 -10.19 14.24 -6.25
C LEU A 186 -11.36 13.65 -7.06
N LEU A 187 -12.49 13.39 -6.40
CA LEU A 187 -13.68 12.85 -7.05
C LEU A 187 -14.66 13.92 -7.57
N ASP A 188 -14.40 15.21 -7.33
CA ASP A 188 -15.24 16.31 -7.80
C ASP A 188 -15.27 16.37 -9.34
N ARG A 189 -16.37 15.87 -9.92
CA ARG A 189 -16.61 15.79 -11.37
C ARG A 189 -16.67 17.16 -12.06
N ARG A 190 -16.80 18.26 -11.32
CA ARG A 190 -16.75 19.63 -11.87
C ARG A 190 -15.32 20.11 -12.13
N LYS A 191 -14.35 19.52 -11.41
CA LYS A 191 -12.94 19.93 -11.46
C LYS A 191 -12.07 18.93 -12.18
N HIS A 192 -12.41 17.65 -12.08
CA HIS A 192 -11.56 16.56 -12.55
C HIS A 192 -12.35 15.55 -13.35
N THR A 193 -11.69 14.93 -14.32
CA THR A 193 -12.14 13.74 -15.04
C THR A 193 -10.99 12.72 -15.06
N GLY A 194 -11.31 11.45 -15.33
CA GLY A 194 -10.31 10.40 -15.46
C GLY A 194 -9.49 10.17 -14.19
N LYS A 195 -10.05 10.36 -13.00
CA LYS A 195 -9.35 10.09 -11.72
C LYS A 195 -9.62 8.68 -11.23
N CYS A 196 -8.57 7.96 -10.85
CA CYS A 196 -8.66 6.75 -10.03
C CYS A 196 -8.13 7.05 -8.63
N VAL A 197 -9.02 7.10 -7.64
CA VAL A 197 -8.63 7.34 -6.25
C VAL A 197 -8.53 5.99 -5.54
N ALA A 198 -7.30 5.52 -5.32
CA ALA A 198 -7.04 4.21 -4.74
C ALA A 198 -6.94 4.29 -3.22
N LEU A 199 -7.97 3.80 -2.53
CA LEU A 199 -8.08 3.78 -1.08
C LEU A 199 -7.98 2.35 -0.57
N VAL A 200 -7.01 2.09 0.30
CA VAL A 200 -6.94 0.83 1.06
C VAL A 200 -7.88 0.94 2.26
N VAL A 201 -9.07 0.34 2.17
CA VAL A 201 -10.21 0.66 3.04
C VAL A 201 -9.99 0.23 4.49
N GLY A 202 -9.45 -0.96 4.73
CA GLY A 202 -9.17 -1.42 6.09
C GLY A 202 -8.04 -0.61 6.76
N GLY A 203 -7.15 -0.04 5.95
CA GLY A 203 -6.00 0.76 6.38
C GLY A 203 -5.04 -0.03 7.28
N ALA A 204 -4.29 0.68 8.11
CA ALA A 204 -3.30 0.07 9.00
C ALA A 204 -3.89 -1.00 9.93
N ALA A 205 -5.19 -0.98 10.22
CA ALA A 205 -5.84 -1.97 11.08
C ALA A 205 -5.77 -3.39 10.50
N GLU A 206 -5.86 -3.55 9.17
CA GLU A 206 -5.77 -4.84 8.51
C GLU A 206 -4.37 -5.45 8.58
N ALA A 207 -3.32 -4.64 8.73
CA ALA A 207 -1.96 -5.16 8.87
C ALA A 207 -1.82 -6.11 10.07
N LEU A 208 -2.61 -5.91 11.13
CA LEU A 208 -2.60 -6.78 12.30
C LEU A 208 -3.28 -8.14 12.04
N ASP A 209 -4.14 -8.24 11.04
CA ASP A 209 -4.82 -9.49 10.63
C ASP A 209 -4.16 -10.12 9.39
N SER A 210 -2.99 -9.61 8.95
CA SER A 210 -2.28 -10.07 7.76
C SER A 210 -1.38 -11.26 8.08
N HIS A 211 -1.89 -12.47 7.84
CA HIS A 211 -1.13 -13.71 7.98
C HIS A 211 -1.06 -14.48 6.65
N PRO A 212 0.06 -15.18 6.35
CA PRO A 212 0.20 -15.95 5.13
C PRO A 212 -0.95 -16.92 4.90
N GLY A 213 -1.52 -16.89 3.70
CA GLY A 213 -2.61 -17.75 3.27
C GLY A 213 -3.96 -17.41 3.88
N GLU A 214 -4.08 -16.35 4.69
CA GLU A 214 -5.34 -15.90 5.27
C GLU A 214 -5.82 -14.61 4.60
N TYR A 215 -7.10 -14.57 4.24
CA TYR A 215 -7.73 -13.40 3.62
C TYR A 215 -8.76 -12.81 4.57
N SER A 216 -8.30 -11.98 5.50
CA SER A 216 -9.15 -11.23 6.43
C SER A 216 -9.11 -9.75 6.10
N VAL A 217 -10.29 -9.16 5.87
CA VAL A 217 -10.45 -7.74 5.54
C VAL A 217 -11.34 -7.05 6.57
N ILE A 218 -11.04 -5.79 6.87
CA ILE A 218 -11.84 -4.95 7.77
C ILE A 218 -12.75 -4.09 6.90
N LEU A 219 -13.99 -4.53 6.74
CA LEU A 219 -14.98 -3.88 5.88
C LEU A 219 -16.32 -3.65 6.58
N SER A 220 -16.77 -4.53 7.48
CA SER A 220 -18.11 -4.51 8.09
C SER A 220 -18.47 -3.16 8.72
N ARG A 221 -17.49 -2.55 9.39
CA ARG A 221 -17.62 -1.24 10.05
C ARG A 221 -17.10 -0.05 9.25
N ARG A 222 -16.50 -0.28 8.08
CA ARG A 222 -15.86 0.76 7.26
C ARG A 222 -16.83 1.28 6.21
N LYS A 223 -17.72 2.19 6.60
CA LYS A 223 -18.75 2.75 5.71
C LYS A 223 -18.42 4.14 5.15
N GLY A 224 -17.34 4.77 5.61
CA GLY A 224 -16.97 6.13 5.21
C GLY A 224 -16.71 6.28 3.71
N PHE A 225 -16.06 5.31 3.07
CA PHE A 225 -15.77 5.36 1.64
C PHE A 225 -17.05 5.30 0.78
N ILE A 226 -18.08 4.57 1.23
CA ILE A 226 -19.40 4.55 0.61
C ILE A 226 -20.05 5.93 0.68
N ARG A 227 -20.03 6.57 1.86
CA ARG A 227 -20.56 7.94 2.02
C ARG A 227 -19.88 8.93 1.08
N VAL A 228 -18.56 8.86 0.94
CA VAL A 228 -17.81 9.74 0.03
C VAL A 228 -18.17 9.49 -1.44
N ALA A 229 -18.31 8.23 -1.84
CA ALA A 229 -18.76 7.88 -3.18
C ALA A 229 -20.17 8.38 -3.47
N MET A 230 -21.11 8.24 -2.52
CA MET A 230 -22.47 8.77 -2.63
C MET A 230 -22.48 10.29 -2.75
N LYS A 231 -21.71 11.02 -1.94
CA LYS A 231 -21.63 12.50 -2.03
C LYS A 231 -21.16 12.99 -3.40
N THR A 232 -20.28 12.24 -4.03
CA THR A 232 -19.65 12.59 -5.32
C THR A 232 -20.37 12.00 -6.52
N GLY A 233 -21.16 10.93 -6.33
CA GLY A 233 -21.69 10.10 -7.41
C GLY A 233 -20.58 9.38 -8.19
N ALA A 234 -19.43 9.13 -7.55
CA ALA A 234 -18.32 8.41 -8.16
C ALA A 234 -18.56 6.90 -8.06
N PRO A 235 -18.42 6.13 -9.15
CA PRO A 235 -18.54 4.68 -9.08
C PRO A 235 -17.45 4.08 -8.19
N ILE A 236 -17.83 3.07 -7.42
CA ILE A 236 -16.93 2.35 -6.52
C ILE A 236 -16.45 1.09 -7.22
N VAL A 237 -15.15 0.86 -7.23
CA VAL A 237 -14.53 -0.28 -7.90
C VAL A 237 -13.92 -1.19 -6.84
N PRO A 238 -14.40 -2.43 -6.67
CA PRO A 238 -13.75 -3.39 -5.79
C PRO A 238 -12.40 -3.79 -6.40
N VAL A 239 -11.34 -3.69 -5.61
CA VAL A 239 -9.98 -4.07 -6.02
C VAL A 239 -9.42 -5.07 -5.01
N PHE A 240 -8.98 -6.23 -5.50
CA PHE A 240 -8.48 -7.30 -4.64
C PHE A 240 -7.03 -7.69 -4.99
N SER A 241 -6.18 -7.82 -3.98
CA SER A 241 -4.75 -8.15 -4.10
C SER A 241 -4.48 -9.56 -3.60
N PHE A 242 -4.49 -10.53 -4.51
CA PHE A 242 -4.16 -11.92 -4.22
C PHE A 242 -2.66 -12.09 -3.96
N GLY A 243 -2.29 -12.81 -2.91
CA GLY A 243 -0.91 -13.04 -2.49
C GLY A 243 -0.30 -11.93 -1.62
N GLU A 244 -1.03 -10.83 -1.38
CA GLU A 244 -0.57 -9.73 -0.51
C GLU A 244 -0.22 -10.19 0.92
N PRO A 245 -1.01 -11.04 1.60
CA PRO A 245 -0.65 -11.54 2.94
C PRO A 245 0.59 -12.43 2.97
N ASP A 246 1.01 -13.00 1.83
CA ASP A 246 2.09 -13.98 1.75
C ASP A 246 3.50 -13.36 1.68
N VAL A 247 3.59 -12.03 1.57
CA VAL A 247 4.87 -11.32 1.45
C VAL A 247 5.59 -11.13 2.78
N PHE A 248 4.90 -11.31 3.90
CA PHE A 248 5.45 -11.29 5.25
C PHE A 248 4.78 -12.36 6.12
N ARG A 249 5.48 -12.79 7.17
CA ARG A 249 5.07 -13.79 8.15
C ARG A 249 5.20 -13.22 9.57
N PRO A 250 4.41 -12.19 9.93
CA PRO A 250 4.47 -11.61 11.26
C PRO A 250 4.17 -12.65 12.34
N PHE A 251 4.59 -12.36 13.58
CA PHE A 251 4.27 -13.22 14.72
C PHE A 251 2.76 -13.40 14.85
N ASN A 252 2.33 -14.60 15.26
CA ASN A 252 0.92 -14.83 15.54
C ASN A 252 0.46 -13.90 16.67
N ASN A 253 -0.62 -13.15 16.42
CA ASN A 253 -1.19 -12.18 17.36
C ASN A 253 -2.71 -12.34 17.48
N PRO A 254 -3.20 -13.45 18.08
CA PRO A 254 -4.64 -13.68 18.29
C PRO A 254 -5.32 -12.49 18.97
N ARG A 255 -6.61 -12.27 18.68
CA ARG A 255 -7.36 -11.07 19.13
C ARG A 255 -7.41 -10.91 20.66
N ASP A 256 -7.33 -12.02 21.39
CA ASP A 256 -7.31 -12.11 22.85
C ASP A 256 -5.90 -11.98 23.48
N SER A 257 -4.85 -11.97 22.67
CA SER A 257 -3.47 -11.93 23.13
C SER A 257 -3.05 -10.56 23.70
N ARG A 258 -2.07 -10.58 24.62
CA ARG A 258 -1.45 -9.35 25.17
C ARG A 258 -0.77 -8.53 24.08
N LEU A 259 -0.14 -9.19 23.10
CA LEU A 259 0.51 -8.54 21.97
C LEU A 259 -0.51 -7.75 21.16
N ARG A 260 -1.63 -8.38 20.77
CA ARG A 260 -2.67 -7.68 19.99
C ARG A 260 -3.25 -6.49 20.75
N ARG A 261 -3.53 -6.62 22.05
CA ARG A 261 -4.00 -5.48 22.87
C ARG A 261 -3.03 -4.31 22.88
N PHE A 262 -1.72 -4.58 22.96
CA PHE A 262 -0.69 -3.55 22.88
C PHE A 262 -0.66 -2.90 21.49
N GLN A 263 -0.65 -3.71 20.43
CA GLN A 263 -0.61 -3.22 19.04
C GLN A 263 -1.83 -2.35 18.70
N GLU A 264 -3.02 -2.78 19.11
CA GLU A 264 -4.26 -2.02 18.93
C GLU A 264 -4.21 -0.68 19.68
N LYS A 265 -3.70 -0.65 20.92
CA LYS A 265 -3.55 0.59 21.70
C LYS A 265 -2.60 1.59 21.03
N VAL A 266 -1.46 1.12 20.53
CA VAL A 266 -0.50 1.97 19.79
C VAL A 266 -1.13 2.49 18.50
N ARG A 267 -1.82 1.63 17.73
CA ARG A 267 -2.52 2.03 16.50
C ARG A 267 -3.60 3.07 16.75
N GLN A 268 -4.38 2.92 17.81
CA GLN A 268 -5.41 3.90 18.17
C GLN A 268 -4.82 5.27 18.52
N TRP A 269 -3.63 5.30 19.13
CA TRP A 269 -2.97 6.55 19.52
C TRP A 269 -2.21 7.22 18.37
N THR A 270 -1.57 6.43 17.51
CA THR A 270 -0.63 6.93 16.49
C THR A 270 -1.13 6.81 15.05
N GLY A 271 -2.17 6.01 14.80
CA GLY A 271 -2.61 5.60 13.46
C GLY A 271 -1.75 4.50 12.83
N ILE A 272 -0.60 4.14 13.42
CA ILE A 272 0.35 3.17 12.88
C ILE A 272 0.19 1.83 13.61
N SER A 273 0.12 0.73 12.86
CA SER A 273 0.12 -0.61 13.44
C SER A 273 1.56 -1.08 13.69
N PRO A 274 1.99 -1.25 14.96
CA PRO A 274 3.35 -1.71 15.26
C PRO A 274 3.45 -3.21 15.00
N ILE A 275 3.70 -3.55 13.75
CA ILE A 275 3.94 -4.92 13.30
C ILE A 275 5.37 -5.05 12.79
N LEU A 276 6.04 -6.12 13.19
CA LEU A 276 7.35 -6.44 12.64
C LEU A 276 7.13 -7.19 11.32
N PRO A 277 7.56 -6.62 10.18
CA PRO A 277 7.41 -7.27 8.87
C PRO A 277 8.44 -8.39 8.75
N ILE A 278 8.18 -9.54 9.35
CA ILE A 278 9.12 -10.66 9.35
C ILE A 278 9.06 -11.35 7.99
N GLY A 279 10.20 -11.48 7.32
CA GLY A 279 10.35 -12.25 6.11
C GLY A 279 11.69 -12.98 6.11
N ARG A 280 12.64 -12.47 5.34
CA ARG A 280 14.00 -13.00 5.16
C ARG A 280 15.07 -11.93 5.36
N GLY A 281 16.33 -12.28 5.16
CA GLY A 281 17.43 -11.32 5.11
C GLY A 281 17.70 -10.85 3.68
N ILE A 282 18.55 -9.84 3.52
CA ILE A 282 19.00 -9.40 2.18
C ILE A 282 19.90 -10.48 1.56
N PHE A 283 20.86 -10.99 2.34
CA PHE A 283 21.88 -11.96 1.91
C PHE A 283 21.63 -13.41 2.38
N GLN A 284 20.54 -13.66 3.12
CA GLN A 284 20.11 -15.00 3.55
C GLN A 284 18.58 -15.12 3.55
N TYR A 285 18.06 -16.34 3.57
CA TYR A 285 16.64 -16.65 3.37
C TYR A 285 15.88 -17.07 4.63
N THR A 286 16.55 -17.15 5.79
CA THR A 286 16.01 -17.70 7.03
C THR A 286 15.27 -16.68 7.90
N PHE A 287 15.72 -15.44 8.07
CA PHE A 287 15.08 -14.46 8.98
C PHE A 287 15.40 -13.01 8.61
N GLY A 288 14.57 -12.05 9.05
CA GLY A 288 14.85 -10.62 8.89
C GLY A 288 13.60 -9.82 8.54
N VAL A 289 13.77 -8.52 8.30
CA VAL A 289 12.67 -7.60 7.96
C VAL A 289 12.44 -7.47 6.45
N PHE A 290 13.17 -8.24 5.64
CA PHE A 290 13.09 -8.17 4.19
C PHE A 290 11.92 -9.01 3.68
N PRO A 291 11.07 -8.50 2.77
CA PRO A 291 9.91 -9.26 2.28
C PRO A 291 10.25 -10.60 1.66
N LEU A 292 9.34 -11.56 1.80
CA LEU A 292 9.37 -12.83 1.07
C LEU A 292 9.12 -12.60 -0.42
N ARG A 293 9.66 -13.49 -1.24
CA ARG A 293 9.51 -13.42 -2.69
C ARG A 293 8.24 -14.18 -3.13
N SER A 294 7.08 -13.57 -2.92
CA SER A 294 5.77 -14.13 -3.27
C SER A 294 5.10 -13.33 -4.40
N PRO A 295 4.39 -13.96 -5.36
CA PRO A 295 3.62 -13.25 -6.37
C PRO A 295 2.45 -12.46 -5.77
N ILE A 296 2.23 -11.24 -6.25
CA ILE A 296 1.04 -10.44 -5.92
C ILE A 296 0.25 -10.13 -7.20
N THR A 297 -1.03 -10.45 -7.25
CA THR A 297 -1.90 -10.09 -8.39
C THR A 297 -3.03 -9.20 -7.93
N ILE A 298 -3.05 -7.96 -8.42
CA ILE A 298 -4.10 -6.98 -8.17
C ILE A 298 -5.13 -7.11 -9.28
N VAL A 299 -6.36 -7.44 -8.92
CA VAL A 299 -7.51 -7.49 -9.81
C VAL A 299 -8.43 -6.32 -9.53
N VAL A 300 -8.62 -5.46 -10.53
CA VAL A 300 -9.56 -4.35 -10.52
C VAL A 300 -10.88 -4.86 -11.10
N GLY A 301 -11.89 -4.96 -10.24
CA GLY A 301 -13.21 -5.47 -10.58
C GLY A 301 -14.07 -4.50 -11.38
N THR A 302 -15.33 -4.87 -11.57
CA THR A 302 -16.29 -4.05 -12.32
C THR A 302 -16.81 -2.87 -11.47
N PRO A 303 -16.88 -1.65 -12.03
CA PRO A 303 -17.45 -0.50 -11.33
C PRO A 303 -18.89 -0.73 -10.87
N MET A 304 -19.17 -0.33 -9.64
CA MET A 304 -20.50 -0.22 -9.07
C MET A 304 -20.91 1.25 -9.12
N GLU A 305 -21.88 1.58 -9.98
CA GLU A 305 -22.46 2.93 -10.03
C GLU A 305 -23.20 3.21 -8.72
N VAL A 306 -23.16 4.46 -8.28
CA VAL A 306 -23.78 4.91 -7.04
C VAL A 306 -24.56 6.20 -7.33
N GLU A 307 -25.77 6.28 -6.82
CA GLU A 307 -26.58 7.48 -6.93
C GLU A 307 -26.00 8.60 -6.07
N ARG A 308 -25.98 9.82 -6.62
CA ARG A 308 -25.40 10.96 -5.92
C ARG A 308 -26.37 11.49 -4.87
N ASN A 309 -26.04 11.32 -3.59
CA ASN A 309 -26.74 11.93 -2.47
C ASN A 309 -25.73 12.71 -1.59
N LEU A 310 -25.97 14.00 -1.37
CA LEU A 310 -25.09 14.87 -0.57
C LEU A 310 -25.20 14.59 0.94
N GLU A 311 -26.36 14.11 1.38
CA GLU A 311 -26.66 13.82 2.78
C GLU A 311 -27.28 12.41 2.86
N PRO A 312 -26.49 11.35 2.55
CA PRO A 312 -26.99 10.00 2.53
C PRO A 312 -27.34 9.53 3.94
N THR A 313 -28.51 8.90 4.09
CA THR A 313 -28.92 8.31 5.38
C THR A 313 -28.09 7.06 5.68
N ASP A 314 -28.09 6.63 6.93
CA ASP A 314 -27.34 5.43 7.34
C ASP A 314 -27.90 4.18 6.65
N GLU A 315 -29.21 4.10 6.44
CA GLU A 315 -29.88 2.99 5.76
C GLU A 315 -29.46 2.91 4.27
N GLU A 316 -29.39 4.04 3.57
CA GLU A 316 -28.92 4.08 2.18
C GLU A 316 -27.46 3.65 2.07
N VAL A 317 -26.61 4.15 2.98
CA VAL A 317 -25.19 3.78 3.05
C VAL A 317 -25.05 2.28 3.32
N ASP A 318 -25.87 1.72 4.20
CA ASP A 318 -25.84 0.31 4.56
C ASP A 318 -26.28 -0.58 3.39
N ALA A 319 -27.30 -0.17 2.63
CA ALA A 319 -27.72 -0.87 1.42
C ALA A 319 -26.61 -0.90 0.35
N VAL A 320 -25.98 0.26 0.07
CA VAL A 320 -24.87 0.35 -0.88
C VAL A 320 -23.63 -0.41 -0.39
N HIS A 321 -23.35 -0.37 0.91
CA HIS A 321 -22.26 -1.12 1.54
C HIS A 321 -22.47 -2.64 1.45
N ALA A 322 -23.69 -3.11 1.68
CA ALA A 322 -24.04 -4.53 1.55
C ALA A 322 -23.87 -5.03 0.11
N GLU A 323 -24.32 -4.25 -0.88
CA GLU A 323 -24.13 -4.56 -2.30
C GLU A 323 -22.64 -4.53 -2.69
N PHE A 324 -21.87 -3.54 -2.22
CA PHE A 324 -20.42 -3.51 -2.42
C PHE A 324 -19.75 -4.75 -1.83
N THR A 325 -20.14 -5.13 -0.62
CA THR A 325 -19.62 -6.31 0.09
C THR A 325 -19.89 -7.59 -0.70
N ARG A 326 -21.11 -7.76 -1.22
CA ARG A 326 -21.47 -8.89 -2.09
C ARG A 326 -20.57 -8.94 -3.32
N ARG A 327 -20.37 -7.81 -4.01
CA ARG A 327 -19.50 -7.73 -5.20
C ARG A 327 -18.03 -8.02 -4.90
N LEU A 328 -17.53 -7.60 -3.73
CA LEU A 328 -16.16 -7.91 -3.30
C LEU A 328 -15.97 -9.41 -3.08
N ILE A 329 -16.94 -10.07 -2.43
CA ILE A 329 -16.94 -11.53 -2.25
C ILE A 329 -16.98 -12.22 -3.60
N GLU A 330 -17.84 -11.79 -4.52
CA GLU A 330 -17.93 -12.35 -5.86
C GLU A 330 -16.63 -12.20 -6.65
N LEU A 331 -15.98 -11.04 -6.57
CA LEU A 331 -14.66 -10.83 -7.18
C LEU A 331 -13.62 -11.79 -6.59
N PHE A 332 -13.61 -11.98 -5.27
CA PHE A 332 -12.70 -12.91 -4.62
C PHE A 332 -12.96 -14.35 -5.09
N GLU A 333 -14.21 -14.81 -5.00
CA GLU A 333 -14.60 -16.19 -5.32
C GLU A 333 -14.39 -16.54 -6.79
N SER A 334 -14.66 -15.61 -7.71
CA SER A 334 -14.49 -15.83 -9.15
C SER A 334 -13.03 -15.85 -9.63
N GLU A 335 -12.13 -15.17 -8.90
CA GLU A 335 -10.74 -15.02 -9.31
C GLU A 335 -9.75 -15.86 -8.48
N LYS A 336 -10.12 -16.32 -7.27
CA LYS A 336 -9.20 -17.00 -6.35
C LYS A 336 -8.55 -18.25 -6.94
N SER A 337 -9.26 -19.01 -7.77
CA SER A 337 -8.74 -20.24 -8.40
C SER A 337 -7.59 -19.98 -9.38
N LYS A 338 -7.49 -18.77 -9.94
CA LYS A 338 -6.45 -18.39 -10.90
C LYS A 338 -5.13 -18.02 -10.23
N TYR A 339 -5.20 -17.52 -9.00
CA TYR A 339 -4.06 -16.86 -8.35
C TYR A 339 -3.63 -17.50 -7.03
N LEU A 340 -4.49 -18.27 -6.37
CA LEU A 340 -4.20 -18.92 -5.10
C LEU A 340 -3.95 -20.41 -5.27
N LYS A 341 -2.94 -20.89 -4.55
CA LYS A 341 -2.76 -22.33 -4.32
C LYS A 341 -3.75 -22.79 -3.25
N ASP A 342 -4.24 -24.02 -3.39
CA ASP A 342 -5.21 -24.63 -2.47
C ASP A 342 -6.45 -23.74 -2.26
N TYR A 343 -6.93 -23.11 -3.34
CA TYR A 343 -7.98 -22.08 -3.31
C TYR A 343 -9.30 -22.57 -2.70
N GLU A 344 -9.55 -23.88 -2.72
CA GLU A 344 -10.73 -24.50 -2.11
C GLU A 344 -10.77 -24.29 -0.59
N ASN A 345 -9.60 -24.23 0.05
CA ASN A 345 -9.45 -23.98 1.48
C ASN A 345 -9.30 -22.48 1.80
N LYS A 346 -9.36 -21.60 0.80
CA LYS A 346 -9.24 -20.16 0.97
C LYS A 346 -10.61 -19.51 0.94
N THR A 347 -10.94 -18.83 2.04
CA THR A 347 -12.17 -18.05 2.18
C THR A 347 -11.83 -16.61 2.52
N LEU A 348 -12.67 -15.69 2.06
CA LEU A 348 -12.59 -14.28 2.44
C LEU A 348 -13.38 -14.07 3.73
N VAL A 349 -12.68 -13.65 4.79
CA VAL A 349 -13.27 -13.31 6.08
C VAL A 349 -13.45 -11.79 6.14
N ILE A 350 -14.68 -11.35 6.39
CA ILE A 350 -15.02 -9.93 6.50
C ILE A 350 -15.24 -9.58 7.97
N THR A 351 -14.54 -8.56 8.46
CA THR A 351 -14.54 -8.14 9.88
C THR A 351 -14.83 -6.67 10.10
#